data_AF-A0A0C9Y5M6-F1
#
_entry.id   AF-A0A0C9Y5M6-F1
#
_cell.length_a   1.000
_cell.length_b   1.000
_cell.length_c   1.000
_cell.angle_alpha   90.00
_cell.angle_beta   90.00
_cell.angle_gamma   90.00
#
_symmetry.space_group_name_H-M   'P 1'
#
loop_
_entity.id
_entity.type
_entity.pdbx_description
1 polymer ?
#
loop_
_entity_poly.entity_id
_entity_poly.type
_entity_poly.pdbx_seq_one_letter_code
_entity_poly.pdbx_strand_id
1 'polypeptide(L)'
;MPRPQRQWNINEGNQLIAEQRAYDQEELQHFVQAGLPTLNQEQRALYDAVMASVQQPVGSSFFVHSGGGCGKTYLAKFIAASVRASNKIVLCVASTGLASLLLPGG
;
A
#
# COMPACT_ATOMS: atom_id res chain seq x y z
N MET A 1 -4.28 -9.49 -26.04
CA MET A 1 -3.63 -8.78 -24.91
C MET A 1 -2.40 -8.07 -25.44
N PRO A 2 -2.19 -6.77 -25.17
CA PRO A 2 -0.95 -6.11 -25.55
C PRO A 2 0.20 -6.74 -24.76
N ARG A 3 1.28 -7.09 -25.45
CA ARG A 3 2.50 -7.58 -24.81
C ARG A 3 3.24 -6.38 -24.22
N PRO A 4 3.71 -6.43 -22.96
CA PRO A 4 4.54 -5.38 -22.42
C PRO A 4 5.85 -5.32 -23.21
N GLN A 5 6.08 -4.22 -23.93
CA GLN A 5 7.34 -3.90 -24.60
C GLN A 5 8.25 -3.11 -23.63
N ARG A 6 8.60 -3.69 -22.49
CA ARG A 6 9.68 -3.12 -21.65
C ARG A 6 11.01 -3.71 -22.13
N GLN A 7 11.92 -2.84 -22.55
CA GLN A 7 13.29 -3.24 -22.87
C GLN A 7 14.04 -3.50 -21.56
N TRP A 8 14.13 -4.76 -21.15
CA TRP A 8 14.85 -5.19 -19.93
C TRP A 8 16.37 -4.99 -20.01
N ASN A 9 16.89 -4.62 -21.18
CA ASN A 9 18.31 -4.42 -21.44
C ASN A 9 18.81 -3.00 -21.11
N ILE A 10 17.95 -2.12 -20.61
CA ILE A 10 18.34 -0.78 -20.17
C ILE A 10 18.62 -0.84 -18.67
N ASN A 11 19.90 -0.74 -18.28
CA ASN A 11 20.34 -0.69 -16.87
C ASN A 11 20.08 0.71 -16.27
N GLU A 12 18.81 1.10 -16.14
CA GLU A 12 18.39 2.34 -15.47
C GLU A 12 18.12 2.14 -13.95
N GLY A 13 18.54 1.01 -13.38
CA GLY A 13 18.19 0.65 -12.01
C GLY A 13 16.78 0.07 -11.91
N ASN A 14 16.35 -0.28 -10.70
CA ASN A 14 15.04 -0.91 -10.49
C ASN A 14 13.92 0.15 -10.55
N GLN A 15 13.22 0.23 -11.69
CA GLN A 15 12.12 1.17 -11.92
C GLN A 15 11.03 1.08 -10.84
N LEU A 16 10.73 -0.11 -10.31
CA LEU A 16 9.74 -0.26 -9.23
C LEU A 16 10.21 0.44 -7.95
N ILE A 17 11.50 0.38 -7.66
CA ILE A 17 12.08 1.10 -6.51
C ILE A 17 12.07 2.61 -6.77
N ALA A 18 12.36 3.04 -8.00
CA ALA A 18 12.32 4.46 -8.37
C ALA A 18 10.90 5.04 -8.23
N GLU A 19 9.88 4.33 -8.74
CA GLU A 19 8.47 4.68 -8.61
C GLU A 19 8.04 4.78 -7.13
N GLN A 20 8.50 3.87 -6.26
CA GLN A 20 8.20 3.94 -4.82
C GLN A 20 8.86 5.12 -4.11
N ARG A 21 10.00 5.61 -4.60
CA ARG A 21 10.68 6.79 -4.05
C ARG A 21 10.16 8.11 -4.60
N ALA A 22 9.38 8.07 -5.66
CA ALA A 22 8.82 9.26 -6.31
C ALA A 22 7.54 9.79 -5.63
N TYR A 23 6.95 9.05 -4.68
CA TYR A 23 5.79 9.52 -3.93
C TYR A 23 6.13 10.72 -3.05
N ASP A 24 5.23 11.70 -3.01
CA ASP A 24 5.31 12.86 -2.13
C ASP A 24 5.12 12.42 -0.68
N GLN A 25 6.18 12.56 0.11
CA GLN A 25 6.19 12.16 1.51
C GLN A 25 5.31 13.05 2.39
N GLU A 26 5.20 14.35 2.08
CA GLU A 26 4.36 15.27 2.85
C GLU A 26 2.88 14.99 2.60
N GLU A 27 2.50 14.75 1.34
CA GLU A 27 1.13 14.36 0.98
C GLU A 27 0.73 13.04 1.66
N LEU A 28 1.61 12.04 1.61
CA LEU A 28 1.39 10.76 2.27
C LEU A 28 1.23 10.91 3.79
N GLN A 29 2.09 11.70 4.44
CA GLN A 29 1.99 11.95 5.88
C GLN A 29 0.69 12.66 6.24
N HIS A 30 0.30 13.69 5.48
CA HIS A 30 -0.96 14.39 5.69
C HIS A 30 -2.16 13.46 5.52
N PHE A 31 -2.18 12.64 4.46
CA PHE A 31 -3.23 11.65 4.23
C PHE A 31 -3.35 10.67 5.40
N VAL A 32 -2.23 10.16 5.91
CA VAL A 32 -2.20 9.23 7.05
C VAL A 32 -2.67 9.90 8.34
N GLN A 33 -2.20 11.11 8.64
CA GLN A 33 -2.60 11.86 9.82
C GLN A 33 -4.10 12.19 9.81
N ALA A 34 -4.63 12.61 8.66
CA ALA A 34 -6.05 12.93 8.50
C ALA A 34 -6.95 11.68 8.51
N GLY A 35 -6.48 10.55 7.97
CA GLY A 35 -7.26 9.32 7.90
C GLY A 35 -7.27 8.49 9.19
N LEU A 36 -6.21 8.55 10.01
CA LEU A 36 -6.09 7.79 11.26
C LEU A 36 -7.32 7.91 12.20
N PRO A 37 -7.87 9.12 12.45
CA PRO A 37 -9.07 9.30 13.26
C PRO A 37 -10.36 8.75 12.65
N THR A 38 -10.38 8.50 11.33
CA THR A 38 -11.57 8.03 10.61
C THR A 38 -11.73 6.51 10.64
N LEU A 39 -10.69 5.78 11.05
CA LEU A 39 -10.72 4.33 11.16
C LEU A 39 -11.68 3.91 12.28
N ASN A 40 -12.55 2.94 11.97
CA ASN A 40 -13.32 2.27 13.02
C ASN A 40 -12.42 1.39 13.89
N GLN A 41 -12.94 0.87 14.99
CA GLN A 41 -12.18 0.11 15.98
C GLN A 41 -11.47 -1.11 15.37
N GLU A 42 -12.13 -1.87 14.50
CA GLU A 42 -11.55 -3.07 13.88
C GLU A 42 -10.46 -2.73 12.86
N GLN A 43 -10.73 -1.73 12.01
CA GLN A 43 -9.75 -1.22 11.04
C GLN A 43 -8.51 -0.69 11.75
N ARG A 44 -8.69 0.02 12.87
CA ARG A 44 -7.60 0.55 13.69
C ARG A 44 -6.78 -0.57 14.33
N ALA A 45 -7.43 -1.58 14.91
CA ALA A 45 -6.75 -2.72 15.51
C ALA A 45 -5.87 -3.47 14.48
N LEU A 46 -6.41 -3.71 13.28
CA LEU A 46 -5.67 -4.33 12.19
C LEU A 46 -4.52 -3.43 11.69
N TYR A 47 -4.77 -2.14 11.52
CA TYR A 47 -3.75 -1.16 11.14
C TYR A 47 -2.58 -1.17 12.12
N ASP A 48 -2.85 -1.09 13.43
CA ASP A 48 -1.83 -1.06 14.47
C ASP A 48 -1.02 -2.37 14.47
N ALA A 49 -1.68 -3.52 14.29
CA ALA A 49 -1.00 -4.83 14.21
C ALA A 49 -0.07 -4.93 12.98
N VAL A 50 -0.53 -4.47 11.81
CA VAL A 50 0.29 -4.44 10.59
C VAL A 50 1.48 -3.50 10.75
N MET A 51 1.25 -2.27 11.25
CA MET A 51 2.33 -1.30 11.43
C MET A 51 3.35 -1.75 12.47
N ALA A 52 2.92 -2.43 13.55
CA ALA A 52 3.84 -3.04 14.50
C ALA A 52 4.73 -4.10 13.83
N SER A 53 4.15 -4.98 13.01
CA SER A 53 4.91 -5.97 12.22
C SER A 53 5.82 -5.32 11.16
N VAL A 54 5.49 -4.13 10.64
CA VAL A 54 6.35 -3.40 9.72
C VAL A 54 7.57 -2.82 10.45
N GLN A 55 7.44 -2.44 11.72
CA GLN A 55 8.56 -1.92 12.54
C GLN A 55 9.41 -3.04 13.14
N GLN A 56 8.82 -4.19 13.45
CA GLN A 56 9.51 -5.34 14.00
C GLN A 56 9.62 -6.42 12.91
N PRO A 57 10.81 -6.68 12.34
CA PRO A 57 10.99 -7.56 11.18
C PRO A 57 10.88 -9.06 11.52
N VAL A 58 9.86 -9.43 12.30
CA VAL A 58 9.52 -10.81 12.67
C VAL A 58 8.89 -11.56 11.49
N GLY A 59 8.35 -10.83 10.51
CA GLY A 59 7.59 -11.39 9.38
C GLY A 59 6.21 -11.88 9.85
N SER A 60 5.15 -11.38 9.22
CA SER A 60 3.77 -11.78 9.58
C SER A 60 2.86 -11.71 8.36
N SER A 61 1.76 -12.46 8.40
CA SER A 61 0.73 -12.46 7.37
C SER A 61 -0.61 -12.14 7.99
N PHE A 62 -1.36 -11.25 7.33
CA PHE A 62 -2.66 -10.77 7.81
C PHE A 62 -3.71 -11.03 6.74
N PHE A 63 -4.88 -11.50 7.16
CA PHE A 63 -6.03 -11.72 6.28
C PHE A 63 -7.19 -10.83 6.74
N VAL A 64 -7.75 -10.06 5.81
CA VAL A 64 -8.85 -9.14 6.09
C VAL A 64 -10.12 -9.72 5.48
N HIS A 65 -11.04 -10.15 6.33
CA HIS A 65 -12.36 -10.63 5.91
C HIS A 65 -13.43 -9.62 6.29
N SER A 66 -14.23 -9.18 5.33
CA SER A 66 -15.42 -8.36 5.61
C SER A 66 -16.42 -8.43 4.46
N GLY A 67 -17.66 -8.02 4.71
CA GLY A 67 -18.71 -7.91 3.71
C GLY A 67 -18.41 -6.83 2.64
N GLY A 68 -19.23 -6.80 1.58
CA GLY A 68 -19.17 -5.72 0.60
C GLY A 68 -19.36 -4.34 1.26
N GLY A 69 -18.62 -3.33 0.81
CA GLY A 69 -18.78 -1.95 1.31
C GLY A 69 -18.08 -1.61 2.63
N CYS A 70 -17.49 -2.57 3.35
CA CYS A 70 -16.82 -2.32 4.65
C CYS A 70 -15.43 -1.65 4.55
N GLY A 71 -15.12 -0.95 3.46
CA GLY A 71 -13.90 -0.14 3.35
C GLY A 71 -12.58 -0.92 3.25
N LYS A 72 -12.57 -2.21 2.88
CA LYS A 72 -11.31 -2.99 2.70
C LYS A 72 -10.31 -2.30 1.78
N THR A 73 -10.80 -1.79 0.66
CA THR A 73 -9.96 -1.09 -0.31
C THR A 73 -9.38 0.19 0.29
N TYR A 74 -10.18 0.94 1.05
CA TYR A 74 -9.69 2.11 1.76
C TYR A 74 -8.59 1.73 2.76
N LEU A 75 -8.81 0.69 3.57
CA LEU A 75 -7.82 0.22 4.54
C LEU A 75 -6.52 -0.26 3.88
N ALA A 76 -6.60 -0.99 2.76
CA ALA A 76 -5.43 -1.43 2.02
C ALA A 76 -4.63 -0.25 1.44
N LYS A 77 -5.31 0.74 0.86
CA LYS A 77 -4.66 2.00 0.42
C LYS A 77 -4.01 2.72 1.59
N PHE A 78 -4.71 2.80 2.72
CA PHE A 78 -4.27 3.50 3.91
C PHE A 78 -3.00 2.88 4.50
N ILE A 79 -2.97 1.55 4.66
CA ILE A 79 -1.78 0.81 5.09
C ILE A 79 -0.61 1.04 4.13
N ALA A 80 -0.84 0.93 2.81
CA ALA A 80 0.22 1.16 1.83
C ALA A 80 0.78 2.59 1.93
N ALA A 81 -0.07 3.59 2.11
CA ALA A 81 0.34 4.97 2.32
C ALA A 81 1.17 5.14 3.61
N SER A 82 0.76 4.54 4.72
CA SER A 82 1.50 4.60 5.99
C SER A 82 2.88 3.94 5.93
N VAL A 83 3.00 2.82 5.20
CA VAL A 83 4.30 2.17 4.97
C VAL A 83 5.21 3.07 4.13
N ARG A 84 4.67 3.67 3.05
CA ARG A 84 5.41 4.60 2.18
C ARG A 84 5.83 5.88 2.91
N ALA A 85 4.95 6.44 3.75
CA ALA A 85 5.22 7.59 4.61
C ALA A 85 6.33 7.32 5.64
N SER A 86 6.60 6.05 5.93
CA SER A 86 7.72 5.61 6.77
C SER A 86 9.01 5.37 5.96
N ASN A 87 9.09 5.87 4.71
CA ASN A 87 10.17 5.64 3.76
C ASN A 87 10.48 4.16 3.46
N LYS A 88 9.47 3.28 3.61
CA LYS A 88 9.57 1.85 3.29
C LYS A 88 8.90 1.55 1.95
N ILE A 89 9.34 0.46 1.31
CA ILE A 89 8.80 -0.01 0.04
C ILE A 89 7.63 -0.96 0.30
N VAL A 90 6.52 -0.76 -0.42
CA VAL A 90 5.37 -1.67 -0.39
C VAL A 90 5.00 -2.08 -1.83
N LEU A 91 4.74 -3.37 -2.01
CA LEU A 91 4.26 -3.93 -3.27
C LEU A 91 2.77 -4.22 -3.15
N CYS A 92 1.95 -3.46 -3.87
CA CYS A 92 0.51 -3.70 -3.97
C CYS A 92 0.24 -4.65 -5.13
N VAL A 93 -0.63 -5.65 -4.91
CA VAL A 93 -1.02 -6.62 -5.94
C VAL A 93 -2.53 -6.79 -5.90
N ALA A 94 -3.18 -6.53 -7.02
CA ALA A 94 -4.59 -6.79 -7.23
C ALA A 94 -4.82 -7.91 -8.25
N SER A 95 -5.75 -8.82 -7.97
CA SER A 95 -6.11 -9.89 -8.90
C SER A 95 -7.12 -9.44 -9.98
N THR A 96 -7.75 -8.28 -9.81
CA THR A 96 -8.73 -7.72 -10.77
C THR A 96 -8.33 -6.31 -11.19
N GLY A 97 -8.63 -5.97 -12.45
CA GLY A 97 -8.29 -4.63 -12.99
C GLY A 97 -9.02 -3.48 -12.30
N LEU A 98 -10.21 -3.69 -11.75
CA LEU A 98 -10.89 -2.66 -10.97
C LEU A 98 -10.22 -2.43 -9.62
N ALA A 99 -9.70 -3.48 -8.99
CA ALA A 99 -8.97 -3.35 -7.73
C ALA A 99 -7.61 -2.66 -7.95
N SER A 100 -6.93 -2.91 -9.08
CA SER A 100 -5.64 -2.27 -9.37
C SER A 100 -5.74 -0.77 -9.60
N LEU A 101 -6.83 -0.30 -10.20
CA LEU A 101 -7.10 1.13 -10.36
C LEU A 101 -7.32 1.84 -9.03
N LEU A 102 -7.82 1.11 -8.03
CA LEU A 102 -8.07 1.67 -6.71
C LEU A 102 -6.79 1.67 -5.87
N LEU A 103 -5.88 0.72 -6.04
CA LEU A 103 -4.68 0.62 -5.21
C LEU A 103 -3.49 1.37 -5.87
N PRO A 104 -2.98 2.45 -5.26
CA PRO A 104 -1.82 3.15 -5.82
C PRO A 104 -0.61 2.22 -5.90
N GLY A 105 -0.10 2.02 -7.11
CA GLY A 105 1.04 1.15 -7.39
C GLY A 105 0.69 -0.30 -7.71
N GLY A 106 -0.59 -0.67 -7.84
CA GLY A 106 -0.98 -1.99 -8.36
C GLY A 106 -2.20 -2.63 -7.69
#